data_AF-A0A350SYH2-F1
#
_entry.id   AF-A0A350SYH2-F1
#
_cell.length_a   1.000
_cell.length_b   1.000
_cell.length_c   1.000
_cell.angle_alpha   90.00
_cell.angle_beta   90.00
_cell.angle_gamma   90.00
#
_symmetry.space_group_name_H-M   'P 1'
#
loop_
_entity.id
_entity.type
_entity.pdbx_description
1 polymer ?
#
loop_
_entity_poly.entity_id
_entity_poly.type
_entity_poly.pdbx_seq_one_letter_code
_entity_poly.pdbx_strand_id
1 'polypeptide(L)'
;MIDEQKLRELAEAATPGPWHWDGDPVKGDPLDRVRFRVVATGRTITQCYYSSSDGMAQKEAEWIASTNPSAILALLDELQTLREQKIQLQEFSKLACRALDDCSRVLTTIDVEDLYEQDQIDELNARVTNLAVQAMVLNGLTHGGQLDAEIDASLKEAVKQARIDALEEAKQAVDGEGFREPEGEYEAGYNKACDICVAAIESLKGKTP
;
A
#
# COMPACT_ATOMS: atom_id res chain seq x y z
N MET A 1 -5.30 -10.28 12.49
CA MET A 1 -4.96 -9.82 11.13
C MET A 1 -5.67 -10.76 10.17
N ILE A 2 -6.29 -10.22 9.11
CA ILE A 2 -6.96 -11.04 8.10
C ILE A 2 -5.89 -11.56 7.13
N ASP A 3 -5.98 -12.82 6.72
CA ASP A 3 -5.09 -13.40 5.72
C ASP A 3 -5.63 -13.09 4.31
N GLU A 4 -5.20 -11.97 3.76
CA GLU A 4 -5.68 -11.46 2.46
C GLU A 4 -5.25 -12.34 1.30
N GLN A 5 -4.05 -12.91 1.35
CA GLN A 5 -3.59 -13.84 0.32
C GLN A 5 -4.49 -15.07 0.33
N LYS A 6 -4.80 -15.61 1.51
CA LYS A 6 -5.67 -16.76 1.60
C LYS A 6 -7.10 -16.45 1.13
N LEU A 7 -7.61 -15.26 1.44
CA LEU A 7 -8.91 -14.82 0.95
C LEU A 7 -8.94 -14.65 -0.57
N ARG A 8 -7.87 -14.10 -1.16
CA ARG A 8 -7.74 -13.97 -2.61
C ARG A 8 -7.74 -15.35 -3.29
N GLU A 9 -6.93 -16.29 -2.80
CA GLU A 9 -6.90 -17.67 -3.30
C GLU A 9 -8.28 -18.33 -3.25
N LEU A 10 -9.00 -18.17 -2.13
CA LEU A 10 -10.34 -18.74 -1.97
C LEU A 10 -11.36 -18.10 -2.92
N ALA A 11 -11.28 -16.78 -3.13
CA ALA A 11 -12.16 -16.08 -4.06
C ALA A 11 -11.86 -16.47 -5.52
N GLU A 12 -10.60 -16.60 -5.90
CA GLU A 12 -10.20 -17.03 -7.25
C GLU A 12 -10.58 -18.48 -7.53
N ALA A 13 -10.50 -19.36 -6.52
CA ALA A 13 -10.90 -20.76 -6.65
C ALA A 13 -12.42 -20.97 -6.62
N ALA A 14 -13.18 -20.00 -6.10
CA ALA A 14 -14.63 -20.07 -6.02
C ALA A 14 -15.28 -19.93 -7.41
N THR A 15 -16.58 -20.24 -7.50
CA THR A 15 -17.29 -20.07 -8.78
C THR A 15 -17.32 -18.60 -9.16
N PRO A 16 -16.87 -18.21 -10.37
CA PRO A 16 -16.85 -16.81 -10.77
C PRO A 16 -18.22 -16.12 -10.67
N GLY A 17 -18.21 -14.85 -10.29
CA GLY A 17 -19.40 -13.99 -10.25
C GLY A 17 -19.86 -13.53 -11.65
N PRO A 18 -20.98 -12.79 -11.74
CA PRO A 18 -21.85 -12.41 -10.63
C PRO A 18 -22.73 -13.57 -10.15
N TRP A 19 -22.92 -13.65 -8.83
CA TRP A 19 -23.92 -14.54 -8.25
C TRP A 19 -25.25 -13.79 -8.15
N HIS A 20 -26.35 -14.48 -8.37
CA HIS A 20 -27.69 -13.97 -8.13
C HIS A 20 -28.46 -14.99 -7.30
N TRP A 21 -29.55 -14.55 -6.67
CA TRP A 21 -30.44 -15.44 -5.95
C TRP A 21 -31.80 -15.51 -6.64
N ASP A 22 -32.42 -16.69 -6.57
CA ASP A 22 -33.80 -16.90 -7.00
C ASP A 22 -34.59 -17.67 -5.93
N GLY A 23 -35.92 -17.68 -6.10
CA GLY A 23 -36.82 -18.40 -5.22
C GLY A 23 -37.90 -19.12 -6.04
N ASP A 24 -38.11 -20.41 -5.78
CA ASP A 24 -39.19 -21.20 -6.39
C ASP A 24 -40.04 -21.95 -5.35
N PRO A 25 -41.37 -21.97 -5.48
CA PRO A 25 -42.23 -22.78 -4.61
C PRO A 25 -41.90 -24.27 -4.73
N VAL A 26 -41.87 -24.97 -3.59
CA VAL A 26 -41.64 -26.41 -3.58
C VAL A 26 -42.89 -27.13 -4.06
N LYS A 27 -42.81 -27.70 -5.26
CA LYS A 27 -43.92 -28.41 -5.89
C LYS A 27 -44.45 -29.55 -4.99
N GLY A 28 -45.72 -29.46 -4.62
CA GLY A 28 -46.41 -30.49 -3.83
C GLY A 28 -46.15 -30.42 -2.33
N ASP A 29 -45.49 -29.37 -1.83
CA ASP A 29 -45.34 -29.16 -0.40
C ASP A 29 -46.67 -28.65 0.23
N PRO A 30 -47.26 -29.37 1.19
CA PRO A 30 -48.51 -28.95 1.84
C PRO A 30 -48.39 -27.67 2.67
N LEU A 31 -47.15 -27.19 2.91
CA LEU A 31 -46.85 -25.98 3.67
C LEU A 31 -46.46 -24.77 2.81
N ASP A 32 -46.58 -24.88 1.47
CA ASP A 32 -46.29 -23.81 0.50
C ASP A 32 -44.91 -23.15 0.71
N ARG A 33 -43.89 -23.95 1.04
CA ARG A 33 -42.53 -23.41 1.27
C ARG A 33 -41.87 -22.99 -0.04
N VAL A 34 -41.07 -21.94 0.03
CA VAL A 34 -40.22 -21.44 -1.06
C VAL A 34 -38.78 -21.91 -0.83
N ARG A 35 -38.15 -22.42 -1.89
CA ARG A 35 -36.73 -22.73 -1.91
C ARG A 35 -35.97 -21.54 -2.46
N PHE A 36 -34.98 -21.05 -1.71
CA PHE A 36 -34.08 -20.00 -2.19
C PHE A 36 -32.76 -20.60 -2.62
N ARG A 37 -32.24 -20.14 -3.75
CA ARG A 37 -30.99 -20.65 -4.34
C ARG A 37 -30.09 -19.50 -4.70
N VAL A 38 -28.79 -19.72 -4.57
CA VAL A 38 -27.77 -18.84 -5.16
C VAL A 38 -27.22 -19.52 -6.40
N VAL A 39 -27.21 -18.80 -7.51
CA VAL A 39 -26.91 -19.32 -8.84
C VAL A 39 -25.84 -18.45 -9.49
N ALA A 40 -24.91 -19.10 -10.18
CA ALA A 40 -23.93 -18.44 -11.04
C ALA A 40 -23.60 -19.34 -12.21
N THR A 41 -23.37 -18.76 -13.40
CA THR A 41 -22.97 -19.51 -14.61
C THR A 41 -23.91 -20.69 -14.97
N GLY A 42 -25.21 -20.54 -14.68
CA GLY A 42 -26.22 -21.58 -14.92
C GLY A 42 -26.16 -22.77 -13.95
N ARG A 43 -25.44 -22.66 -12.83
CA ARG A 43 -25.31 -23.71 -11.80
C ARG A 43 -25.76 -23.19 -10.44
N THR A 44 -26.39 -24.06 -9.66
CA THR A 44 -26.68 -23.76 -8.25
C THR A 44 -25.39 -23.85 -7.45
N ILE A 45 -25.03 -22.76 -6.78
CA ILE A 45 -23.87 -22.68 -5.88
C ILE A 45 -24.25 -23.22 -4.51
N THR A 46 -25.37 -22.76 -3.97
CA THR A 46 -25.91 -23.21 -2.69
C THR A 46 -27.43 -23.01 -2.64
N GLN A 47 -28.06 -23.63 -1.66
CA GLN A 47 -29.49 -23.53 -1.41
C GLN A 47 -29.71 -23.20 0.07
N CYS A 48 -30.54 -22.19 0.32
CA CYS A 48 -30.91 -21.77 1.67
C CYS A 48 -32.28 -22.38 2.00
N TYR A 49 -32.29 -23.33 2.94
CA TYR A 49 -33.51 -24.00 3.40
C TYR A 49 -33.76 -23.68 4.87
N TYR A 50 -34.98 -23.23 5.17
CA TYR A 50 -35.46 -23.15 6.55
C TYR A 50 -36.79 -23.90 6.69
N SER A 51 -36.96 -24.55 7.83
CA SER A 51 -38.20 -25.23 8.19
C SER A 51 -39.30 -24.29 8.68
N SER A 52 -38.98 -23.00 8.86
CA SER A 52 -39.85 -21.94 9.38
C SER A 52 -40.18 -20.88 8.32
N SER A 53 -41.35 -20.23 8.47
CA SER A 53 -41.85 -19.16 7.60
C SER A 53 -41.26 -17.77 7.90
N ASP A 54 -40.07 -17.70 8.49
CA ASP A 54 -39.48 -16.46 9.04
C ASP A 54 -38.79 -15.55 8.01
N GLY A 55 -38.76 -15.96 6.74
CA GLY A 55 -38.18 -15.17 5.64
C GLY A 55 -36.65 -15.03 5.71
N MET A 56 -35.97 -15.71 6.64
CA MET A 56 -34.51 -15.64 6.78
C MET A 56 -33.79 -16.31 5.61
N ALA A 57 -34.38 -17.39 5.07
CA ALA A 57 -33.87 -18.09 3.89
C ALA A 57 -33.62 -17.15 2.69
N GLN A 58 -34.53 -16.20 2.48
CA GLN A 58 -34.44 -15.22 1.41
C GLN A 58 -33.27 -14.25 1.65
N LYS A 59 -33.19 -13.69 2.87
CA LYS A 59 -32.15 -12.72 3.24
C LYS A 59 -30.76 -13.33 3.17
N GLU A 60 -30.61 -14.59 3.60
CA GLU A 60 -29.33 -15.29 3.51
C GLU A 60 -28.92 -15.56 2.07
N ALA A 61 -29.85 -15.97 1.20
CA ALA A 61 -29.56 -16.14 -0.21
C ALA A 61 -29.12 -14.81 -0.85
N GLU A 62 -29.78 -13.70 -0.48
CA GLU A 62 -29.38 -12.36 -0.90
C GLU A 62 -27.98 -11.98 -0.41
N TRP A 63 -27.65 -12.21 0.87
CA TRP A 63 -26.33 -11.93 1.44
C TRP A 63 -25.23 -12.78 0.82
N ILE A 64 -25.48 -14.06 0.57
CA ILE A 64 -24.50 -14.95 -0.08
C ILE A 64 -24.27 -14.49 -1.52
N ALA A 65 -25.32 -14.12 -2.25
CA ALA A 65 -25.20 -13.62 -3.61
C ALA A 65 -24.44 -12.28 -3.70
N SER A 66 -24.65 -11.37 -2.73
CA SER A 66 -23.93 -10.10 -2.67
C SER A 66 -22.45 -10.29 -2.29
N THR A 67 -22.13 -11.31 -1.51
CA THR A 67 -20.77 -11.68 -1.11
C THR A 67 -20.12 -12.63 -2.13
N ASN A 68 -20.32 -12.35 -3.42
CA ASN A 68 -19.74 -13.16 -4.48
C ASN A 68 -18.21 -12.91 -4.61
N PRO A 69 -17.46 -13.85 -5.21
CA PRO A 69 -16.01 -13.74 -5.29
C PRO A 69 -15.51 -12.51 -6.02
N SER A 70 -16.22 -12.03 -7.04
CA SER A 70 -15.85 -10.80 -7.75
C SER A 70 -15.95 -9.57 -6.83
N ALA A 71 -16.95 -9.51 -5.95
CA ALA A 71 -17.06 -8.46 -4.95
C ALA A 71 -15.94 -8.54 -3.90
N ILE A 72 -15.59 -9.75 -3.44
CA ILE A 72 -14.50 -9.94 -2.49
C ILE A 72 -13.16 -9.49 -3.09
N LEU A 73 -12.86 -9.89 -4.33
CA LEU A 73 -11.62 -9.50 -5.02
C LEU A 73 -11.53 -7.98 -5.19
N ALA A 74 -12.62 -7.33 -5.61
CA ALA A 74 -12.66 -5.88 -5.73
C ALA A 74 -12.40 -5.16 -4.40
N LEU A 75 -12.97 -5.67 -3.29
CA LEU A 75 -12.71 -5.13 -1.95
C LEU A 75 -11.25 -5.33 -1.52
N LEU A 76 -10.63 -6.46 -1.87
CA LEU A 76 -9.20 -6.70 -1.59
C LEU A 76 -8.31 -5.74 -2.38
N ASP A 77 -8.61 -5.50 -3.65
CA ASP A 77 -7.88 -4.54 -4.49
C ASP A 77 -8.02 -3.10 -3.96
N GLU A 78 -9.21 -2.71 -3.52
CA GLU A 78 -9.46 -1.42 -2.89
C GLU A 78 -8.69 -1.29 -1.56
N LEU A 79 -8.71 -2.32 -0.71
CA LEU A 79 -7.95 -2.34 0.55
C LEU A 79 -6.44 -2.19 0.32
N GLN A 80 -5.91 -2.87 -0.70
CA GLN A 80 -4.51 -2.73 -1.09
C GLN A 80 -4.20 -1.29 -1.51
N THR A 81 -5.02 -0.73 -2.40
CA THR A 81 -4.87 0.65 -2.88
C THR A 81 -4.90 1.66 -1.72
N LEU A 82 -5.84 1.52 -0.80
CA LEU A 82 -5.97 2.41 0.37
C LEU A 82 -4.76 2.31 1.30
N ARG A 83 -4.15 1.13 1.43
CA ARG A 83 -2.93 0.96 2.23
C ARG A 83 -1.72 1.60 1.57
N GLU A 84 -1.57 1.44 0.27
CA GLU A 84 -0.50 2.08 -0.49
C GLU A 84 -0.62 3.61 -0.41
N GLN A 85 -1.82 4.16 -0.61
CA GLN A 85 -2.10 5.58 -0.42
C GLN A 85 -1.79 6.06 1.00
N LYS A 86 -2.17 5.27 2.02
CA LYS A 86 -1.86 5.60 3.42
C LYS A 86 -0.35 5.66 3.66
N ILE A 87 0.42 4.71 3.14
CA ILE A 87 1.90 4.70 3.26
C ILE A 87 2.48 5.95 2.61
N GLN A 88 2.07 6.27 1.38
CA GLN A 88 2.53 7.47 0.67
C GLN A 88 2.22 8.74 1.46
N LEU A 89 1.00 8.89 1.98
CA LEU A 89 0.61 10.03 2.81
C LEU A 89 1.45 10.12 4.09
N GLN A 90 1.78 9.00 4.71
CA GLN A 90 2.66 8.97 5.88
C GLN A 90 4.09 9.42 5.51
N GLU A 91 4.62 9.00 4.37
CA GLU A 91 5.93 9.46 3.88
C GLU A 91 5.93 10.97 3.59
N PHE A 92 4.93 11.48 2.88
CA PHE A 92 4.78 12.92 2.63
C PHE A 92 4.65 13.72 3.94
N SER A 93 3.90 13.20 4.90
CA SER A 93 3.76 13.80 6.23
C SER A 93 5.11 13.92 6.95
N LYS A 94 5.95 12.87 6.90
CA LYS A 94 7.31 12.90 7.48
C LYS A 94 8.22 13.88 6.75
N LEU A 95 8.14 13.94 5.42
CA LEU A 95 8.93 14.88 4.62
C LEU A 95 8.54 16.33 4.94
N ALA A 96 7.24 16.62 5.06
CA ALA A 96 6.75 17.94 5.45
C ALA A 96 7.22 18.32 6.87
N CYS A 97 7.18 17.37 7.81
CA CYS A 97 7.73 17.54 9.15
C CYS A 97 9.23 17.93 9.10
N ARG A 98 10.01 17.24 8.25
CA ARG A 98 11.43 17.55 8.07
C ARG A 98 11.66 18.93 7.46
N ALA A 99 10.91 19.28 6.42
CA ALA A 99 11.01 20.59 5.78
C ALA A 99 10.73 21.73 6.78
N LEU A 100 9.75 21.54 7.68
CA LEU A 100 9.44 22.52 8.73
C LEU A 100 10.57 22.64 9.77
N ASP A 101 11.16 21.52 10.19
CA ASP A 101 12.33 21.51 11.09
C ASP A 101 13.53 22.22 10.46
N ASP A 102 13.84 21.91 9.20
CA ASP A 102 14.93 22.55 8.45
C ASP A 102 14.67 24.06 8.24
N CYS A 103 13.44 24.46 7.93
CA CYS A 103 13.05 25.88 7.85
C CYS A 103 13.29 26.61 9.17
N SER A 104 12.89 26.02 10.31
CA SER A 104 13.14 26.63 11.63
C SER A 104 14.64 26.81 11.88
N ARG A 105 15.47 25.80 11.54
CA ARG A 105 16.93 25.91 11.66
C ARG A 105 17.49 27.03 10.78
N VAL A 106 17.06 27.14 9.53
CA VAL A 106 17.50 28.21 8.63
C VAL A 106 17.15 29.58 9.19
N LEU A 107 15.92 29.78 9.71
CA LEU A 107 15.50 31.05 10.31
C LEU A 107 16.40 31.47 11.48
N THR A 108 16.89 30.51 12.28
CA THR A 108 17.83 30.81 13.38
C THR A 108 19.24 31.22 12.93
N THR A 109 19.57 31.06 11.65
CA THR A 109 20.87 31.44 11.08
C THR A 109 20.86 32.78 10.36
N ILE A 110 19.68 33.39 10.18
CA ILE A 110 19.57 34.69 9.52
C ILE A 110 20.08 35.77 10.48
N ASP A 111 21.11 36.48 10.05
CA ASP A 111 21.59 37.69 10.70
C ASP A 111 20.79 38.87 10.15
N VAL A 112 20.15 39.63 11.03
CA VAL A 112 19.27 40.75 10.66
C VAL A 112 19.92 42.08 11.02
N GLU A 113 19.75 43.07 10.15
CA GLU A 113 20.42 44.37 10.32
C GLU A 113 19.62 45.33 11.20
N ASP A 114 18.30 45.15 11.29
CA ASP A 114 17.42 46.00 12.09
C ASP A 114 16.40 45.22 12.96
N LEU A 115 15.84 45.93 13.95
CA LEU A 115 14.91 45.37 14.93
C LEU A 115 13.55 45.00 14.31
N TYR A 116 13.15 45.62 13.19
CA TYR A 116 11.89 45.33 12.55
C TYR A 116 11.94 44.00 11.79
N GLU A 117 13.06 43.74 11.10
CA GLU A 117 13.36 42.45 10.49
C GLU A 117 13.50 41.35 11.55
N GLN A 118 14.13 41.64 12.69
CA GLN A 118 14.19 40.71 13.83
C GLN A 118 12.78 40.28 14.28
N ASP A 119 11.87 41.22 14.51
CA ASP A 119 10.50 40.92 14.93
C ASP A 119 9.75 40.03 13.90
N GLN A 120 9.95 40.28 12.60
CA GLN A 120 9.36 39.47 11.53
C GLN A 120 9.91 38.05 11.49
N ILE A 121 11.23 37.90 11.64
CA ILE A 121 11.90 36.59 11.70
C ILE A 121 11.45 35.82 12.93
N ASP A 122 11.32 36.47 14.08
CA ASP A 122 10.85 35.84 15.32
C ASP A 122 9.40 35.36 15.20
N GLU A 123 8.51 36.18 14.61
CA GLU A 123 7.12 35.77 14.35
C GLU A 123 7.05 34.57 13.39
N LEU A 124 7.82 34.62 12.29
CA LEU A 124 7.85 33.55 11.32
C LEU A 124 8.41 32.26 11.94
N ASN A 125 9.50 32.35 12.70
CA ASN A 125 10.11 31.19 13.36
C ASN A 125 9.16 30.57 14.40
N ALA A 126 8.41 31.39 15.15
CA ALA A 126 7.39 30.89 16.07
C ALA A 126 6.28 30.12 15.34
N ARG A 127 5.82 30.62 14.19
CA ARG A 127 4.82 29.93 13.35
C ARG A 127 5.34 28.61 12.80
N VAL A 128 6.55 28.61 12.22
CA VAL A 128 7.18 27.41 11.65
C VAL A 128 7.42 26.36 12.74
N THR A 129 7.92 26.77 13.91
CA THR A 129 8.13 25.88 15.06
C THR A 129 6.82 25.25 15.52
N ASN A 130 5.73 26.01 15.60
CA ASN A 130 4.43 25.49 15.97
C ASN A 130 3.93 24.43 14.97
N LEU A 131 4.05 24.71 13.67
CA LEU A 131 3.70 23.75 12.62
C LEU A 131 4.59 22.51 12.66
N ALA A 132 5.89 22.65 12.92
CA ALA A 132 6.81 21.51 13.07
C ALA A 132 6.41 20.62 14.25
N VAL A 133 6.04 21.20 15.39
CA VAL A 133 5.55 20.46 16.56
C VAL A 133 4.24 19.73 16.25
N GLN A 134 3.28 20.39 15.58
CA GLN A 134 2.03 19.73 15.17
C GLN A 134 2.30 18.55 14.23
N ALA A 135 3.19 18.73 13.25
CA ALA A 135 3.60 17.68 12.33
C ALA A 135 4.29 16.51 13.07
N MET A 136 5.16 16.79 14.03
CA MET A 136 5.79 15.74 14.86
C MET A 136 4.74 14.95 15.64
N VAL A 137 3.79 15.63 16.30
CA VAL A 137 2.71 14.99 17.07
C VAL A 137 1.84 14.10 16.18
N LEU A 138 1.50 14.55 14.97
CA LEU A 138 0.74 13.75 14.01
C LEU A 138 1.46 12.46 13.59
N ASN A 139 2.79 12.48 13.59
CA ASN A 139 3.62 11.31 13.30
C ASN A 139 4.01 10.52 14.56
N GLY A 140 3.51 10.89 15.75
CA GLY A 140 3.83 10.21 17.01
C GLY A 140 5.24 10.49 17.55
N LEU A 141 5.87 11.56 17.08
CA LEU A 141 7.23 11.97 17.45
C LEU A 141 7.17 13.01 18.56
N THR A 142 8.14 12.96 19.49
CA THR A 142 8.23 13.91 20.61
C THR A 142 9.39 14.90 20.47
N HIS A 143 10.39 14.60 19.65
CA HIS A 143 11.52 15.49 19.40
C HIS A 143 12.20 15.24 18.04
N GLY A 144 12.89 16.26 17.52
CA GLY A 144 13.57 16.20 16.20
C GLY A 144 14.58 15.05 16.06
N GLY A 145 15.26 14.66 17.14
CA GLY A 145 16.17 13.50 17.09
C GLY A 145 15.48 12.16 16.75
N GLN A 146 14.17 12.00 17.05
CA GLN A 146 13.41 10.82 16.61
C GLN A 146 13.09 10.91 15.12
N LEU A 147 12.77 12.10 14.61
CA LEU A 147 12.56 12.34 13.19
C LEU A 147 13.84 11.99 12.39
N ASP A 148 14.99 12.47 12.84
CA ASP A 148 16.29 12.15 12.22
C ASP A 148 16.56 10.64 12.21
N ALA A 149 16.31 9.96 13.34
CA ALA A 149 16.48 8.51 13.44
C ALA A 149 15.52 7.72 12.55
N GLU A 150 14.25 8.13 12.45
CA GLU A 150 13.28 7.48 11.57
C GLU A 150 13.59 7.67 10.09
N ILE A 151 14.03 8.87 9.69
CA ILE A 151 14.44 9.16 8.32
C ILE A 151 15.68 8.33 7.97
N ASP A 152 16.69 8.31 8.84
CA ASP A 152 17.93 7.55 8.61
C ASP A 152 17.66 6.03 8.53
N ALA A 153 16.76 5.51 9.39
CA ALA A 153 16.30 4.13 9.31
C ALA A 153 15.56 3.83 8.00
N SER A 154 14.68 4.73 7.57
CA SER A 154 13.91 4.60 6.32
C SER A 154 14.83 4.61 5.10
N LEU A 155 15.83 5.50 5.07
CA LEU A 155 16.83 5.57 4.01
C LEU A 155 17.68 4.31 3.95
N LYS A 156 18.12 3.77 5.11
CA LYS A 156 18.90 2.52 5.17
C LYS A 156 18.12 1.33 4.62
N GLU A 157 16.84 1.19 4.96
CA GLU A 157 16.02 0.13 4.40
C GLU A 157 15.73 0.34 2.91
N ALA A 158 15.48 1.57 2.46
CA ALA A 158 15.29 1.86 1.04
C ALA A 158 16.54 1.51 0.21
N VAL A 159 17.74 1.84 0.68
CA VAL A 159 19.01 1.48 0.03
C VAL A 159 19.20 -0.04 -0.01
N LYS A 160 18.85 -0.73 1.07
CA LYS A 160 18.93 -2.19 1.14
C LYS A 160 17.95 -2.86 0.17
N GLN A 161 16.72 -2.36 0.07
CA GLN A 161 15.73 -2.87 -0.86
C GLN A 161 16.17 -2.65 -2.32
N ALA A 162 16.60 -1.42 -2.67
CA ALA A 162 17.11 -1.12 -4.00
C ALA A 162 18.29 -2.02 -4.41
N ARG A 163 19.14 -2.40 -3.44
CA ARG A 163 20.23 -3.36 -3.69
C ARG A 163 19.72 -4.77 -3.96
N ILE A 164 18.68 -5.23 -3.25
CA ILE A 164 18.05 -6.53 -3.49
C ILE A 164 17.43 -6.56 -4.88
N ASP A 165 16.65 -5.54 -5.22
CA ASP A 165 15.98 -5.43 -6.52
C ASP A 165 17.00 -5.45 -7.67
N ALA A 166 18.09 -4.68 -7.55
CA ALA A 166 19.17 -4.68 -8.53
C ALA A 166 19.86 -6.05 -8.68
N LEU A 167 19.98 -6.83 -7.59
CA LEU A 167 20.55 -8.18 -7.64
C LEU A 167 19.58 -9.18 -8.29
N GLU A 168 18.28 -9.03 -8.06
CA GLU A 168 17.26 -9.87 -8.70
C GLU A 168 17.16 -9.59 -10.20
N GLU A 169 17.19 -8.32 -10.62
CA GLU A 169 17.25 -7.92 -12.02
C GLU A 169 18.51 -8.47 -12.71
N ALA A 170 19.68 -8.35 -12.05
CA ALA A 170 20.94 -8.89 -12.58
C ALA A 170 20.88 -10.42 -12.73
N LYS A 171 20.26 -11.12 -11.78
CA LYS A 171 20.08 -12.58 -11.85
C LYS A 171 19.17 -12.98 -13.00
N GLN A 172 18.04 -12.29 -13.19
CA GLN A 172 17.13 -12.54 -14.31
C GLN A 172 17.79 -12.29 -15.66
N ALA A 173 18.65 -11.27 -15.77
CA ALA A 173 19.42 -11.00 -16.98
C ALA A 173 20.42 -12.13 -17.31
N VAL A 174 21.09 -12.68 -16.28
CA VAL A 174 22.02 -13.81 -16.43
C VAL A 174 21.31 -15.11 -16.77
N ASP A 175 20.13 -15.36 -16.21
CA ASP A 175 19.34 -16.55 -16.52
C ASP A 175 18.66 -16.48 -17.91
N GLY A 176 18.52 -15.27 -18.49
CA GLY A 176 17.94 -15.03 -19.81
C GLY A 176 18.92 -15.07 -20.99
N GLU A 177 20.21 -14.78 -20.77
CA GLU A 177 21.25 -14.90 -21.78
C GLU A 177 22.01 -16.23 -21.60
N GLY A 178 21.81 -17.16 -22.52
CA GLY A 178 22.51 -18.45 -22.52
C GLY A 178 24.01 -18.27 -22.29
N PHE A 179 24.45 -18.72 -21.11
CA PHE A 179 25.81 -18.62 -20.61
C PHE A 179 26.82 -19.10 -21.66
N ARG A 180 27.57 -18.16 -22.25
CA ARG A 180 28.78 -18.43 -23.03
C ARG A 180 29.94 -17.94 -22.18
N GLU A 181 30.69 -18.86 -21.59
CA GLU A 181 31.85 -18.55 -20.76
C GLU A 181 32.79 -17.59 -21.50
N PRO A 182 33.07 -16.39 -20.95
CA PRO A 182 34.13 -15.56 -21.46
C PRO A 182 35.45 -16.13 -20.95
N GLU A 183 36.24 -16.71 -21.85
CA GLU A 183 37.66 -16.98 -21.61
C GLU A 183 38.39 -15.63 -21.45
N GLY A 184 38.70 -15.27 -20.21
CA GLY A 184 39.69 -14.23 -19.90
C GLY A 184 39.15 -12.99 -19.19
N GLU A 185 39.86 -12.62 -18.11
CA GLU A 185 39.87 -11.32 -17.42
C GLU A 185 38.79 -11.07 -16.36
N TYR A 186 39.08 -11.59 -15.16
CA TYR A 186 38.35 -11.43 -13.89
C TYR A 186 38.28 -9.99 -13.32
N GLU A 187 38.84 -8.98 -13.98
CA GLU A 187 38.88 -7.60 -13.44
C GLU A 187 37.76 -6.68 -13.97
N ALA A 188 37.02 -7.08 -15.01
CA ALA A 188 35.99 -6.22 -15.61
C ALA A 188 34.63 -6.21 -14.86
N GLY A 189 34.31 -7.27 -14.10
CA GLY A 189 33.00 -7.43 -13.45
C GLY A 189 32.77 -6.50 -12.26
N TYR A 190 33.83 -6.13 -11.53
CA TYR A 190 33.73 -5.28 -10.35
C TYR A 190 33.46 -3.80 -10.71
N ASN A 191 34.01 -3.33 -11.84
CA ASN A 191 33.78 -1.98 -12.32
C ASN A 191 32.35 -1.79 -12.84
N LYS A 192 31.78 -2.80 -13.51
CA LYS A 192 30.43 -2.72 -14.08
C LYS A 192 29.32 -2.63 -13.02
N ALA A 193 29.48 -3.34 -11.90
CA ALA A 193 28.56 -3.22 -10.76
C ALA A 193 28.65 -1.85 -10.08
N CYS A 194 29.86 -1.26 -10.05
CA CYS A 194 30.09 0.08 -9.53
C CYS A 194 29.43 1.15 -10.43
N ASP A 195 29.57 1.02 -11.74
CA ASP A 195 28.99 1.94 -12.72
C ASP A 195 27.45 1.93 -12.70
N ILE A 196 26.83 0.77 -12.49
CA ILE A 196 25.37 0.65 -12.35
C ILE A 196 24.88 1.32 -11.05
N CYS A 197 25.62 1.17 -9.95
CA CYS A 197 25.28 1.85 -8.69
C CYS A 197 25.42 3.37 -8.81
N VAL A 198 26.46 3.84 -9.50
CA VAL A 198 26.68 5.28 -9.76
C VAL A 198 25.57 5.83 -10.67
N ALA A 199 25.20 5.14 -11.74
CA ALA A 199 24.11 5.55 -12.64
C ALA A 199 22.75 5.58 -11.94
N ALA A 200 22.46 4.64 -11.02
CA ALA A 200 21.25 4.64 -10.22
C ALA A 200 21.19 5.85 -9.26
N ILE A 201 22.32 6.20 -8.65
CA ILE A 201 22.44 7.37 -7.76
C ILE A 201 22.27 8.69 -8.54
N GLU A 202 22.79 8.78 -9.77
CA GLU A 202 22.62 9.97 -10.62
C GLU A 202 21.19 10.11 -11.15
N SER A 203 20.53 9.01 -11.50
CA SER A 203 19.11 8.97 -11.89
C SER A 203 18.18 9.48 -10.77
N LEU A 204 18.50 9.19 -9.51
CA LEU A 204 17.78 9.68 -8.34
C LEU A 204 17.98 11.19 -8.10
N LYS A 205 19.12 11.76 -8.53
CA LYS A 205 19.38 13.20 -8.46
C LYS A 205 18.72 14.01 -9.58
N GLY A 206 18.40 13.37 -10.70
CA GLY A 206 17.75 14.01 -11.87
C GLY A 206 16.22 14.05 -11.81
N LYS A 207 15.60 13.40 -10.82
CA LYS A 207 14.15 13.37 -10.60
C LYS A 207 13.78 14.15 -9.33
N THR A 208 14.05 15.44 -9.33
CA THR A 208 13.28 16.38 -8.52
C THR A 208 12.35 17.17 -9.45
N PRO A 209 11.09 17.41 -9.07
CA PRO A 209 10.12 18.16 -9.87
C PRO A 209 10.57 19.60 -10.16
#